data_AF-C6A0D7-F1
#
_entry.id   AF-C6A0D7-F1
#
_cell.length_a   1.000
_cell.length_b   1.000
_cell.length_c   1.000
_cell.angle_alpha   90.00
_cell.angle_beta   90.00
_cell.angle_gamma   90.00
#
_symmetry.space_group_name_H-M   'P 1'
#
loop_
_entity.id
_entity.type
_entity.pdbx_description
1 polymer ?
#
loop_
_entity_poly.entity_id
_entity_poly.type
_entity_poly.pdbx_seq_one_letter_code
_entity_poly.pdbx_strand_id
1 'polypeptide(L)'
;MNRVFYAIMLIVGVSIMIMPLSVPVFKSSADYSVLNTDWNGVSSFGKLLYSKGEITPVLSTYDSVNLGERKGTLIIVGPNLDFTNEEIVELRKFLENGNALILADDFGTGNEILEGLGLEQRFGRGELITPIYSKNHHYPVTAEIVDSDLSKNVERIVMYNPSVILNSQNALVYTPNSSIFKNNYGAFVIVEKVEHGNGEVILISDPDLFTNSLFRENEEFIKNLLDYASGPFYIDEAHHRDFNPYSSGTITIRRAVNKEFVFYYILLVAAIAFIIESGLWLRVLEKIFSLLLIFAREEKESLEEIIKSLEKDGLNRELLIKIINEIKNGSKLGGSHGR
;
A
#
# COMPACT_ATOMS: atom_id res chain seq x y z
N MET A 1 -20.88 30.82 16.06
CA MET A 1 -19.80 29.92 15.61
C MET A 1 -20.05 28.46 15.98
N ASN A 2 -20.58 28.14 17.17
CA ASN A 2 -20.61 26.76 17.68
C ASN A 2 -21.62 25.81 17.00
N ARG A 3 -22.75 26.31 16.47
CA ARG A 3 -23.76 25.45 15.83
C ARG A 3 -23.27 24.80 14.53
N VAL A 4 -22.50 25.54 13.73
CA VAL A 4 -21.88 25.02 12.50
C VAL A 4 -20.80 24.02 12.85
N PHE A 5 -19.99 24.30 13.88
CA PHE A 5 -18.98 23.37 14.39
C PHE A 5 -19.60 22.05 14.89
N TYR A 6 -20.64 22.10 15.73
CA TYR A 6 -21.34 20.89 16.19
C TYR A 6 -22.04 20.14 15.06
N ALA A 7 -22.60 20.84 14.07
CA ALA A 7 -23.18 20.20 12.89
C ALA A 7 -22.11 19.46 12.06
N ILE A 8 -20.93 20.07 11.87
CA ILE A 8 -19.80 19.42 11.20
C ILE A 8 -19.33 18.21 12.00
N MET A 9 -19.14 18.33 13.32
CA MET A 9 -18.76 17.21 14.19
C MET A 9 -19.76 16.06 14.15
N LEU A 10 -21.07 16.37 14.10
CA LEU A 10 -22.12 15.37 13.98
C LEU A 10 -22.07 14.68 12.62
N ILE A 11 -21.90 15.44 11.53
CA ILE A 11 -21.75 14.86 10.18
C ILE A 11 -20.51 13.97 10.10
N VAL A 12 -19.36 14.43 10.61
CA VAL A 12 -18.12 13.65 10.63
C VAL A 12 -18.29 12.39 11.50
N GLY A 13 -18.87 12.52 12.69
CA GLY A 13 -19.12 11.39 13.60
C GLY A 13 -20.03 10.34 12.99
N VAL A 14 -21.16 10.75 12.38
CA VAL A 14 -22.07 9.86 11.68
C VAL A 14 -21.39 9.23 10.45
N SER A 15 -20.59 9.99 9.71
CA SER A 15 -19.85 9.46 8.56
C SER A 15 -18.86 8.37 8.97
N ILE A 16 -18.11 8.58 10.06
CA ILE A 16 -17.19 7.59 10.62
C ILE A 16 -17.94 6.33 11.09
N MET A 17 -19.12 6.48 11.70
CA MET A 17 -19.94 5.34 12.15
C MET A 17 -20.49 4.50 10.99
N ILE A 18 -20.91 5.13 9.90
CA ILE A 18 -21.47 4.42 8.73
C ILE A 18 -20.35 3.85 7.83
N MET A 19 -19.12 4.36 7.94
CA MET A 19 -17.99 4.00 7.08
C MET A 19 -17.69 2.49 7.00
N PRO A 20 -17.67 1.70 8.09
CA PRO A 20 -17.39 0.27 8.02
C PRO A 20 -18.42 -0.50 7.18
N LEU A 21 -19.68 -0.04 7.16
CA LEU A 21 -20.76 -0.66 6.38
C LEU A 21 -20.57 -0.48 4.87
N SER A 22 -19.75 0.49 4.45
CA SER A 22 -19.46 0.74 3.04
C SER A 22 -18.34 -0.14 2.48
N VAL A 23 -17.51 -0.76 3.34
CA VAL A 23 -16.35 -1.56 2.91
C VAL A 23 -16.75 -2.72 1.98
N PRO A 24 -17.77 -3.55 2.31
CA PRO A 24 -18.19 -4.62 1.41
C PRO A 24 -18.73 -4.11 0.08
N VAL A 25 -19.37 -2.93 0.06
CA VAL A 25 -19.92 -2.32 -1.15
C VAL A 25 -18.80 -1.91 -2.09
N PHE A 26 -17.73 -1.28 -1.59
CA PHE A 26 -16.59 -0.94 -2.44
C PHE A 26 -15.85 -2.19 -2.95
N LYS A 27 -15.67 -3.19 -2.09
CA LYS A 27 -15.05 -4.47 -2.47
C LYS A 27 -15.85 -5.23 -3.52
N SER A 28 -17.17 -5.11 -3.52
CA SER A 28 -18.02 -5.72 -4.55
C SER A 28 -17.77 -5.21 -5.98
N SER A 29 -17.02 -4.11 -6.13
CA SER A 29 -16.59 -3.57 -7.43
C SER A 29 -15.11 -3.81 -7.76
N ALA A 30 -14.36 -4.44 -6.86
CA ALA A 30 -12.94 -4.69 -7.05
C ALA A 30 -12.71 -5.98 -7.87
N ASP A 31 -11.82 -5.90 -8.85
CA ASP A 31 -11.36 -7.05 -9.61
C ASP A 31 -10.77 -8.10 -8.66
N TYR A 32 -11.03 -9.37 -8.95
CA TYR A 32 -10.60 -10.52 -8.14
C TYR A 32 -11.12 -10.58 -6.69
N SER A 33 -12.03 -9.69 -6.27
CA SER A 33 -12.65 -9.77 -4.95
C SER A 33 -13.68 -10.91 -4.87
N VAL A 34 -13.70 -11.60 -3.74
CA VAL A 34 -14.72 -12.63 -3.41
C VAL A 34 -16.12 -12.03 -3.26
N LEU A 35 -16.20 -10.73 -3.00
CA LEU A 35 -17.45 -9.99 -2.87
C LEU A 35 -17.97 -9.48 -4.23
N ASN A 36 -17.13 -9.53 -5.28
CA ASN A 36 -17.50 -9.10 -6.62
C ASN A 36 -18.18 -10.25 -7.40
N THR A 37 -19.44 -10.02 -7.77
CA THR A 37 -20.28 -10.97 -8.52
C THR A 37 -20.23 -10.77 -10.04
N ASP A 38 -19.59 -9.72 -10.53
CA ASP A 38 -19.39 -9.47 -11.95
C ASP A 38 -18.35 -10.43 -12.54
N TRP A 39 -18.18 -10.39 -13.86
CA TRP A 39 -17.38 -11.36 -14.61
C TRP A 39 -15.91 -11.46 -14.15
N ASN A 40 -15.34 -10.38 -13.63
CA ASN A 40 -13.95 -10.27 -13.17
C ASN A 40 -13.77 -10.42 -11.64
N GLY A 41 -14.83 -10.71 -10.89
CA GLY A 41 -14.75 -11.08 -9.47
C GLY A 41 -14.58 -12.58 -9.26
N VAL A 42 -14.35 -13.03 -8.01
CA VAL A 42 -14.17 -14.46 -7.67
C VAL A 42 -15.27 -15.02 -6.75
N SER A 43 -16.46 -14.42 -6.75
CA SER A 43 -17.57 -14.85 -5.87
C SER A 43 -17.97 -16.33 -6.01
N SER A 44 -17.85 -16.92 -7.20
CA SER A 44 -18.15 -18.33 -7.45
C SER A 44 -17.13 -19.24 -6.76
N PHE A 45 -15.86 -18.86 -6.82
CA PHE A 45 -14.79 -19.51 -6.06
C PHE A 45 -14.98 -19.36 -4.55
N GLY A 46 -15.39 -18.19 -4.08
CA GLY A 46 -15.77 -17.97 -2.67
C GLY A 46 -16.87 -18.91 -2.17
N LYS A 47 -17.90 -19.14 -2.99
CA LYS A 47 -18.97 -20.11 -2.68
C LYS A 47 -18.43 -21.55 -2.59
N LEU A 48 -17.50 -21.92 -3.48
CA LEU A 48 -16.84 -23.22 -3.43
C LEU A 48 -16.00 -23.39 -2.16
N LEU A 49 -15.20 -22.39 -1.79
CA LEU A 49 -14.43 -22.37 -0.55
C LEU A 49 -15.34 -22.55 0.68
N TYR A 50 -16.44 -21.79 0.74
CA TYR A 50 -17.43 -21.90 1.82
C TYR A 50 -18.04 -23.31 1.94
N SER A 51 -18.18 -24.02 0.82
CA SER A 51 -18.66 -25.41 0.83
C SER A 51 -17.63 -26.43 1.35
N LYS A 52 -16.34 -26.09 1.29
CA LYS A 52 -15.22 -26.94 1.70
C LYS A 52 -14.75 -26.66 3.13
N GLY A 53 -14.93 -25.43 3.63
CA GLY A 53 -14.51 -25.07 4.98
C GLY A 53 -14.88 -23.63 5.36
N GLU A 54 -14.43 -23.22 6.54
CA GLU A 54 -14.57 -21.84 6.99
C GLU A 54 -13.73 -20.90 6.11
N ILE A 55 -14.35 -19.82 5.65
CA ILE A 55 -13.71 -18.77 4.84
C ILE A 55 -13.70 -17.45 5.61
N THR A 56 -12.53 -16.81 5.68
CA THR A 56 -12.34 -15.49 6.29
C THR A 56 -11.72 -14.52 5.28
N PRO A 57 -12.45 -13.50 4.82
CA PRO A 57 -11.85 -12.42 4.02
C PRO A 57 -10.94 -11.54 4.88
N VAL A 58 -9.69 -11.38 4.45
CA VAL A 58 -8.67 -10.57 5.11
C VAL A 58 -8.73 -9.16 4.53
N LEU A 59 -9.40 -8.26 5.26
CA LEU A 59 -9.67 -6.89 4.81
C LEU A 59 -8.60 -5.86 5.24
N SER A 60 -7.57 -6.31 5.95
CA SER A 60 -6.52 -5.45 6.50
C SER A 60 -5.17 -6.15 6.44
N THR A 61 -4.09 -5.39 6.66
CA THR A 61 -2.73 -5.91 6.62
C THR A 61 -2.52 -7.12 7.52
N TYR A 62 -1.64 -8.04 7.10
CA TYR A 62 -1.43 -9.34 7.76
C TYR A 62 -0.97 -9.24 9.22
N ASP A 63 -0.19 -8.21 9.55
CA ASP A 63 0.25 -7.87 10.90
C ASP A 63 -0.85 -7.29 11.79
N SER A 64 -2.00 -6.90 11.22
CA SER A 64 -3.16 -6.47 12.00
C SER A 64 -4.05 -7.61 12.43
N VAL A 65 -4.06 -8.69 11.65
CA VAL A 65 -4.87 -9.87 11.90
C VAL A 65 -4.08 -10.98 12.60
N ASN A 66 -2.80 -10.71 12.90
CA ASN A 66 -1.80 -11.64 13.39
C ASN A 66 -1.78 -12.92 12.53
N LEU A 67 -1.61 -12.75 11.22
CA LEU A 67 -1.67 -13.85 10.27
C LEU A 67 -0.70 -14.97 10.66
N GLY A 68 0.50 -14.65 11.15
CA GLY A 68 1.50 -15.64 11.55
C GLY A 68 1.04 -16.60 12.65
N GLU A 69 0.06 -16.21 13.47
CA GLU A 69 -0.52 -17.03 14.54
C GLU A 69 -1.69 -17.92 14.07
N ARG A 70 -2.12 -17.75 12.81
CA ARG A 70 -3.24 -18.49 12.23
C ARG A 70 -2.79 -19.85 11.71
N LYS A 71 -3.78 -20.72 11.50
CA LYS A 71 -3.61 -22.03 10.85
C LYS A 71 -4.54 -22.13 9.65
N GLY A 72 -4.10 -22.76 8.57
CA GLY A 72 -4.91 -23.02 7.37
C GLY A 72 -4.20 -22.61 6.08
N THR A 73 -4.96 -22.09 5.12
CA THR A 73 -4.43 -21.67 3.82
C THR A 73 -4.75 -20.20 3.56
N LEU A 74 -3.73 -19.41 3.22
CA LEU A 74 -3.92 -18.06 2.68
C LEU A 74 -4.02 -18.14 1.15
N ILE A 75 -4.99 -17.46 0.57
CA ILE A 75 -5.23 -17.41 -0.87
C ILE A 75 -5.16 -15.96 -1.31
N ILE A 76 -4.24 -15.65 -2.22
CA ILE A 76 -4.03 -14.32 -2.79
C ILE A 76 -4.29 -14.43 -4.29
N VAL A 77 -5.28 -13.70 -4.79
CA VAL A 77 -5.68 -13.72 -6.20
C VAL A 77 -5.53 -12.33 -6.80
N GLY A 78 -4.62 -12.19 -7.77
CA GLY A 78 -4.39 -10.96 -8.53
C GLY A 78 -4.08 -9.73 -7.66
N PRO A 79 -3.08 -9.78 -6.76
CA PRO A 79 -2.74 -8.64 -5.91
C PRO A 79 -2.22 -7.48 -6.76
N ASN A 80 -2.71 -6.26 -6.51
CA ASN A 80 -2.32 -5.05 -7.28
C ASN A 80 -1.98 -3.84 -6.38
N LEU A 81 -1.77 -4.11 -5.09
CA LEU A 81 -1.22 -3.20 -4.10
C LEU A 81 0.05 -3.81 -3.49
N ASP A 82 1.01 -2.94 -3.20
CA ASP A 82 2.30 -3.36 -2.63
C ASP A 82 2.17 -3.96 -1.22
N PHE A 83 3.09 -4.83 -0.86
CA PHE A 83 3.16 -5.44 0.47
C PHE A 83 4.17 -4.72 1.37
N THR A 84 3.85 -4.57 2.65
CA THR A 84 4.79 -4.04 3.64
C THR A 84 5.77 -5.11 4.13
N ASN A 85 6.92 -4.71 4.64
CA ASN A 85 7.91 -5.65 5.19
C ASN A 85 7.33 -6.44 6.39
N GLU A 86 6.49 -5.80 7.20
CA GLU A 86 5.82 -6.41 8.33
C GLU A 86 4.85 -7.52 7.88
N GLU A 87 4.16 -7.33 6.76
CA GLU A 87 3.30 -8.34 6.15
C GLU A 87 4.08 -9.54 5.64
N ILE A 88 5.23 -9.31 4.99
CA ILE A 88 6.12 -10.37 4.55
C ILE A 88 6.65 -11.18 5.75
N VAL A 89 6.97 -10.52 6.86
CA VAL A 89 7.41 -11.20 8.10
C VAL A 89 6.30 -12.09 8.66
N GLU A 90 5.06 -11.60 8.71
CA GLU A 90 3.92 -12.40 9.16
C GLU A 90 3.61 -13.57 8.23
N LEU A 91 3.73 -13.37 6.92
CA LEU A 91 3.55 -14.44 5.93
C LEU A 91 4.64 -15.51 6.06
N ARG A 92 5.90 -15.12 6.30
CA ARG A 92 6.98 -16.07 6.56
C ARG A 92 6.68 -16.91 7.79
N LYS A 93 6.29 -16.30 8.92
CA LYS A 93 5.89 -17.02 10.13
C LYS A 93 4.72 -17.97 9.87
N PHE A 94 3.73 -17.52 9.08
CA PHE A 94 2.59 -18.34 8.71
C PHE A 94 3.03 -19.61 7.99
N LEU A 95 3.92 -19.52 7.00
CA LEU A 95 4.46 -20.67 6.27
C LEU A 95 5.37 -21.55 7.14
N GLU A 96 6.23 -20.96 7.97
CA GLU A 96 7.10 -21.69 8.91
C GLU A 96 6.30 -22.55 9.91
N ASN A 97 5.06 -22.16 10.22
CA ASN A 97 4.12 -22.91 11.04
C ASN A 97 3.43 -24.08 10.32
N GLY A 98 3.79 -24.38 9.08
CA GLY A 98 3.27 -25.50 8.30
C GLY A 98 1.99 -25.20 7.54
N ASN A 99 1.67 -23.93 7.35
CA ASN A 99 0.50 -23.50 6.58
C ASN A 99 0.80 -23.40 5.09
N ALA A 100 -0.25 -23.28 4.28
CA ALA A 100 -0.14 -23.19 2.82
C ALA A 100 -0.47 -21.78 2.31
N LEU A 101 0.18 -21.36 1.23
CA LEU A 101 -0.13 -20.16 0.47
C LEU A 101 -0.51 -20.57 -0.96
N ILE A 102 -1.68 -20.16 -1.44
CA ILE A 102 -2.01 -20.17 -2.87
C ILE A 102 -1.84 -18.74 -3.38
N LEU A 103 -0.87 -18.51 -4.25
CA LEU A 103 -0.58 -17.21 -4.85
C LEU A 103 -0.84 -17.28 -6.35
N ALA A 104 -1.91 -16.63 -6.78
CA ALA A 104 -2.27 -16.50 -8.18
C ALA A 104 -1.99 -15.08 -8.66
N ASP A 105 -1.04 -14.94 -9.59
CA ASP A 105 -0.63 -13.63 -10.12
C ASP A 105 -0.03 -13.78 -11.53
N ASP A 106 -0.13 -12.72 -12.30
CA ASP A 106 0.35 -12.62 -13.67
C ASP A 106 1.31 -11.43 -13.84
N PHE A 107 0.83 -10.21 -13.55
CA PHE A 107 1.53 -8.94 -13.70
C PHE A 107 1.42 -8.03 -12.46
N GLY A 108 0.76 -8.50 -11.41
CA GLY A 108 0.54 -7.79 -10.16
C GLY A 108 1.79 -7.68 -9.27
N THR A 109 1.54 -7.60 -7.96
CA THR A 109 2.56 -7.43 -6.91
C THR A 109 2.99 -8.74 -6.26
N GLY A 110 2.59 -9.90 -6.77
CA GLY A 110 2.93 -11.22 -6.22
C GLY A 110 4.42 -11.51 -6.22
N ASN A 111 5.19 -10.96 -7.16
CA ASN A 111 6.66 -11.08 -7.14
C ASN A 111 7.31 -10.41 -5.91
N GLU A 112 6.68 -9.40 -5.28
CA GLU A 112 7.18 -8.80 -4.03
C GLU A 112 7.12 -9.80 -2.88
N ILE A 113 6.08 -10.64 -2.85
CA ILE A 113 5.96 -11.74 -1.89
C ILE A 113 7.08 -12.75 -2.11
N LEU A 114 7.30 -13.18 -3.35
CA LEU A 114 8.33 -14.17 -3.68
C LEU A 114 9.73 -13.66 -3.32
N GLU A 115 10.01 -12.39 -3.59
CA GLU A 115 11.25 -11.72 -3.18
C GLU A 115 11.38 -11.62 -1.67
N GLY A 116 10.32 -11.18 -0.99
CA GLY A 116 10.29 -11.05 0.46
C GLY A 116 10.46 -12.39 1.19
N LEU A 117 9.97 -13.49 0.62
CA LEU A 117 10.15 -14.85 1.12
C LEU A 117 11.52 -15.45 0.74
N GLY A 118 12.27 -14.81 -0.16
CA GLY A 118 13.56 -15.33 -0.64
C GLY A 118 13.44 -16.52 -1.60
N LEU A 119 12.28 -16.67 -2.26
CA LEU A 119 12.07 -17.68 -3.30
C LEU A 119 12.72 -17.26 -4.62
N GLU A 120 13.14 -18.20 -5.45
CA GLU A 120 13.77 -17.93 -6.76
C GLU A 120 12.75 -17.79 -7.90
N GLN A 121 11.56 -18.35 -7.71
CA GLN A 121 10.46 -18.36 -8.69
C GLN A 121 9.95 -16.94 -8.96
N ARG A 122 9.60 -16.64 -10.21
CA ARG A 122 9.01 -15.33 -10.57
C ARG A 122 7.89 -15.50 -11.59
N PHE A 123 6.82 -14.73 -11.43
CA PHE A 123 5.83 -14.51 -12.47
C PHE A 123 6.47 -13.68 -13.59
N GLY A 124 6.60 -14.30 -14.76
CA GLY A 124 7.32 -13.79 -15.90
C GLY A 124 6.51 -12.75 -16.67
N ARG A 125 6.99 -11.51 -16.70
CA ARG A 125 6.37 -10.46 -17.52
C ARG A 125 6.61 -10.72 -19.01
N GLY A 126 5.56 -11.02 -19.77
CA GLY A 126 5.56 -11.13 -21.22
C GLY A 126 4.29 -11.81 -21.71
N GLU A 127 4.05 -11.75 -23.01
CA GLU A 127 2.93 -12.47 -23.63
C GLU A 127 3.31 -13.94 -23.81
N LEU A 128 2.45 -14.83 -23.31
CA LEU A 128 2.47 -16.25 -23.66
C LEU A 128 1.61 -16.46 -24.91
N ILE A 129 2.21 -16.97 -25.97
CA ILE A 129 1.50 -17.34 -27.20
C ILE A 129 1.44 -18.86 -27.26
N THR A 130 0.23 -19.41 -27.39
CA THR A 130 0.02 -20.85 -27.58
C THR A 130 -0.87 -21.11 -28.79
N PRO A 131 -0.64 -22.20 -29.54
CA PRO A 131 -1.52 -22.56 -30.65
C PRO A 131 -2.85 -23.17 -30.19
N ILE A 132 -2.95 -23.61 -28.92
CA ILE A 132 -4.16 -24.23 -28.37
C ILE A 132 -4.89 -23.19 -27.51
N TYR A 133 -6.03 -22.70 -28.02
CA TYR A 133 -6.85 -21.71 -27.33
C TYR A 133 -8.33 -21.98 -27.55
N SER A 134 -9.17 -21.44 -26.67
CA SER A 134 -10.63 -21.63 -26.72
C SER A 134 -11.31 -20.64 -27.67
N LYS A 135 -11.38 -19.35 -27.29
CA LYS A 135 -12.10 -18.31 -28.05
C LYS A 135 -11.20 -17.55 -29.02
N ASN A 136 -10.03 -17.15 -28.54
CA ASN A 136 -8.98 -16.44 -29.28
C ASN A 136 -7.66 -16.62 -28.52
N HIS A 137 -6.56 -16.08 -29.05
CA HIS A 137 -5.21 -16.26 -28.46
C HIS A 137 -5.05 -15.76 -27.02
N HIS A 138 -5.92 -14.85 -26.54
CA HIS A 138 -5.94 -14.41 -25.13
C HIS A 138 -6.52 -15.46 -24.20
N TYR A 139 -7.13 -16.54 -24.73
CA TYR A 139 -7.63 -17.68 -23.94
C TYR A 139 -6.82 -18.97 -24.17
N PRO A 140 -5.52 -19.00 -23.80
CA PRO A 140 -4.73 -20.23 -23.79
C PRO A 140 -5.43 -21.38 -23.09
N VAL A 141 -5.23 -22.59 -23.61
CA VAL A 141 -5.76 -23.83 -23.04
C VAL A 141 -4.64 -24.84 -22.90
N THR A 142 -4.64 -25.56 -21.78
CA THR A 142 -3.74 -26.69 -21.58
C THR A 142 -4.45 -27.89 -20.96
N ALA A 143 -3.98 -29.09 -21.28
CA ALA A 143 -4.33 -30.33 -20.58
C ALA A 143 -3.06 -31.02 -20.02
N GLU A 144 -1.91 -30.33 -20.05
CA GLU A 144 -0.61 -30.85 -19.61
C GLU A 144 -0.48 -30.72 -18.08
N ILE A 145 -1.31 -31.48 -17.36
CA ILE A 145 -1.30 -31.57 -15.90
C ILE A 145 -0.48 -32.80 -15.51
N VAL A 146 0.68 -32.55 -14.90
CA VAL A 146 1.63 -33.62 -14.51
C VAL A 146 1.13 -34.35 -13.27
N ASP A 147 0.50 -33.62 -12.37
CA ASP A 147 0.02 -34.17 -11.12
C ASP A 147 -1.26 -35.01 -11.27
N SER A 148 -1.23 -36.23 -10.77
CA SER A 148 -2.34 -37.19 -10.93
C SER A 148 -3.58 -36.82 -10.12
N ASP A 149 -3.41 -36.11 -9.00
CA ASP A 149 -4.54 -35.70 -8.18
C ASP A 149 -5.20 -34.43 -8.74
N LEU A 150 -4.42 -33.48 -9.27
CA LEU A 150 -4.93 -32.30 -9.96
C LEU A 150 -5.63 -32.60 -11.28
N SER A 151 -5.22 -33.66 -11.99
CA SER A 151 -5.79 -34.03 -13.31
C SER A 151 -7.11 -34.81 -13.24
N LYS A 152 -7.57 -35.21 -12.04
CA LYS A 152 -8.80 -36.01 -11.89
C LYS A 152 -10.01 -35.28 -12.45
N ASN A 153 -10.65 -35.86 -13.48
CA ASN A 153 -11.81 -35.31 -14.17
C ASN A 153 -11.57 -33.90 -14.78
N VAL A 154 -10.32 -33.50 -14.97
CA VAL A 154 -9.98 -32.23 -15.62
C VAL A 154 -9.67 -32.52 -17.07
N GLU A 155 -10.56 -32.12 -17.97
CA GLU A 155 -10.33 -32.26 -19.42
C GLU A 155 -9.30 -31.25 -19.92
N ARG A 156 -9.35 -30.02 -19.40
CA ARG A 156 -8.49 -28.90 -19.76
C ARG A 156 -8.58 -27.79 -18.72
N ILE A 157 -7.60 -26.90 -18.75
CA ILE A 157 -7.56 -25.64 -18.01
C ILE A 157 -7.63 -24.51 -19.03
N VAL A 158 -8.51 -23.55 -18.79
CA VAL A 158 -8.69 -22.35 -19.63
C VAL A 158 -8.20 -21.13 -18.87
N MET A 159 -7.29 -20.38 -19.48
CA MET A 159 -6.65 -19.20 -18.90
C MET A 159 -7.09 -17.92 -19.63
N TYR A 160 -6.75 -16.75 -19.09
CA TYR A 160 -6.85 -15.47 -19.78
C TYR A 160 -5.56 -14.64 -19.60
N ASN A 161 -4.84 -14.39 -20.69
CA ASN A 161 -3.55 -13.68 -20.68
C ASN A 161 -2.57 -14.11 -19.57
N PRO A 162 -2.34 -15.43 -19.38
CA PRO A 162 -1.51 -15.94 -18.30
C PRO A 162 -0.06 -15.45 -18.44
N SER A 163 0.60 -15.30 -17.30
CA SER A 163 2.06 -15.24 -17.23
C SER A 163 2.66 -16.65 -17.27
N VAL A 164 3.98 -16.75 -17.08
CA VAL A 164 4.68 -18.04 -16.88
C VAL A 164 5.47 -18.00 -15.59
N ILE A 165 5.68 -19.15 -14.96
CA ILE A 165 6.53 -19.27 -13.77
C ILE A 165 7.97 -19.55 -14.21
N LEU A 166 8.87 -18.62 -13.89
CA LEU A 166 10.31 -18.71 -14.15
C LEU A 166 11.03 -19.39 -12.99
N ASN A 167 12.20 -19.98 -13.28
CA ASN A 167 13.04 -20.69 -12.29
C ASN A 167 12.29 -21.84 -11.58
N SER A 168 11.38 -22.49 -12.30
CA SER A 168 10.56 -23.55 -11.76
C SER A 168 11.37 -24.80 -11.45
N GLN A 169 11.09 -25.42 -10.30
CA GLN A 169 11.75 -26.65 -9.84
C GLN A 169 10.76 -27.82 -9.71
N ASN A 170 9.49 -27.55 -9.40
CA ASN A 170 8.48 -28.59 -9.16
C ASN A 170 7.12 -28.24 -9.78
N ALA A 171 7.10 -28.26 -11.12
CA ALA A 171 5.95 -27.90 -11.92
C ALA A 171 4.82 -28.93 -11.84
N LEU A 172 3.59 -28.44 -11.69
CA LEU A 172 2.37 -29.25 -11.66
C LEU A 172 1.62 -29.19 -12.99
N VAL A 173 1.67 -28.05 -13.66
CA VAL A 173 0.96 -27.81 -14.93
C VAL A 173 1.84 -27.03 -15.89
N TYR A 174 1.89 -27.51 -17.13
CA TYR A 174 2.60 -26.88 -18.23
C TYR A 174 1.64 -26.33 -19.28
N THR A 175 2.15 -25.42 -20.11
CA THR A 175 1.57 -25.11 -21.41
C THR A 175 1.89 -26.22 -22.41
N PRO A 176 1.20 -26.30 -23.55
CA PRO A 176 1.61 -27.17 -24.65
C PRO A 176 3.06 -26.91 -25.08
N ASN A 177 3.78 -27.95 -25.53
CA ASN A 177 5.17 -27.88 -26.01
C ASN A 177 5.39 -26.91 -27.18
N SER A 178 4.31 -26.51 -27.86
CA SER A 178 4.31 -25.61 -29.01
C SER A 178 4.07 -24.14 -28.64
N SER A 179 4.21 -23.79 -27.37
CA SER A 179 4.02 -22.44 -26.88
C SER A 179 5.29 -21.59 -27.05
N ILE A 180 5.12 -20.27 -27.03
CA ILE A 180 6.19 -19.29 -27.19
C ILE A 180 6.08 -18.26 -26.06
N PHE A 181 7.20 -18.00 -25.38
CA PHE A 181 7.33 -16.92 -24.41
C PHE A 181 8.69 -16.24 -24.62
N LYS A 182 8.69 -14.91 -24.83
CA LYS A 182 9.90 -14.11 -25.08
C LYS A 182 10.83 -14.70 -26.15
N ASN A 183 10.28 -15.11 -27.28
CA ASN A 183 10.99 -15.76 -28.40
C ASN A 183 11.61 -17.14 -28.09
N ASN A 184 11.38 -17.70 -26.89
CA ASN A 184 11.73 -19.08 -26.61
C ASN A 184 10.52 -19.96 -26.93
N TYR A 185 10.79 -21.10 -27.57
CA TYR A 185 9.78 -22.09 -27.93
C TYR A 185 9.86 -23.26 -26.95
N GLY A 186 8.72 -23.73 -26.45
CA GLY A 186 8.64 -24.89 -25.57
C GLY A 186 7.39 -24.91 -24.69
N ALA A 187 7.36 -25.87 -23.77
CA ALA A 187 6.41 -25.88 -22.66
C ALA A 187 6.90 -24.96 -21.54
N PHE A 188 5.99 -24.14 -21.01
CA PHE A 188 6.24 -23.23 -19.90
C PHE A 188 5.41 -23.64 -18.70
N VAL A 189 5.91 -23.38 -17.49
CA VAL A 189 5.20 -23.72 -16.25
C VAL A 189 4.16 -22.65 -15.96
N ILE A 190 2.94 -23.09 -15.62
CA ILE A 190 1.84 -22.20 -15.23
C ILE A 190 1.36 -22.46 -13.80
N VAL A 191 1.60 -23.66 -13.27
CA VAL A 191 1.34 -23.98 -11.86
C VAL A 191 2.53 -24.74 -11.28
N GLU A 192 2.98 -24.32 -10.11
CA GLU A 192 4.13 -24.91 -9.40
C GLU A 192 3.82 -25.06 -7.91
N LYS A 193 4.36 -26.11 -7.29
CA LYS A 193 4.42 -26.25 -5.83
C LYS A 193 5.84 -26.02 -5.32
N VAL A 194 6.00 -25.07 -4.41
CA VAL A 194 7.29 -24.69 -3.81
C VAL A 194 7.24 -24.96 -2.30
N GLU A 195 8.20 -25.69 -1.77
CA GLU A 195 8.33 -25.90 -0.32
C GLU A 195 8.94 -24.66 0.34
N HIS A 196 8.41 -24.23 1.47
CA HIS A 196 8.94 -23.09 2.24
C HIS A 196 8.81 -23.31 3.75
N GLY A 197 9.93 -23.55 4.42
CA GLY A 197 9.94 -23.91 5.84
C GLY A 197 9.25 -25.26 6.06
N ASN A 198 8.24 -25.30 6.93
CA ASN A 198 7.39 -26.49 7.11
C ASN A 198 6.11 -26.44 6.26
N GLY A 199 5.88 -25.34 5.55
CA GLY A 199 4.71 -25.07 4.75
C GLY A 199 4.99 -25.17 3.26
N GLU A 200 4.01 -24.75 2.47
CA GLU A 200 4.07 -24.82 1.02
C GLU A 200 3.44 -23.60 0.34
N VAL A 201 3.95 -23.28 -0.84
CA VAL A 201 3.45 -22.20 -1.69
C VAL A 201 3.06 -22.81 -3.03
N ILE A 202 1.80 -22.68 -3.41
CA ILE A 202 1.30 -23.03 -4.74
C ILE A 202 1.23 -21.75 -5.55
N LEU A 203 2.01 -21.69 -6.62
CA LEU A 203 2.07 -20.57 -7.55
C LEU A 203 1.17 -20.88 -8.76
N ILE A 204 0.36 -19.91 -9.16
CA ILE A 204 -0.54 -20.01 -10.31
C ILE A 204 -0.34 -18.76 -11.16
N SER A 205 0.04 -18.94 -12.42
CA SER A 205 0.49 -17.84 -13.29
C SER A 205 -0.63 -16.99 -13.88
N ASP A 206 -1.88 -17.27 -13.50
CA ASP A 206 -3.08 -16.61 -13.98
C ASP A 206 -4.17 -16.54 -12.89
N PRO A 207 -4.49 -15.34 -12.37
CA PRO A 207 -5.59 -15.16 -11.42
C PRO A 207 -6.98 -15.33 -12.06
N ASP A 208 -7.12 -15.15 -13.38
CA ASP A 208 -8.40 -15.24 -14.09
C ASP A 208 -9.01 -16.64 -14.03
N LEU A 209 -8.18 -17.67 -13.77
CA LEU A 209 -8.60 -19.04 -13.45
C LEU A 209 -9.74 -19.08 -12.41
N PHE A 210 -9.71 -18.18 -11.41
CA PHE A 210 -10.67 -18.12 -10.32
C PHE A 210 -11.85 -17.19 -10.58
N THR A 211 -11.83 -16.39 -11.66
CA THR A 211 -12.88 -15.41 -11.93
C THR A 211 -14.20 -16.07 -12.27
N ASN A 212 -15.30 -15.36 -12.00
CA ASN A 212 -16.65 -15.82 -12.33
C ASN A 212 -16.81 -16.17 -13.82
N SER A 213 -16.03 -15.50 -14.70
CA SER A 213 -16.07 -15.74 -16.15
C SER A 213 -15.47 -17.09 -16.58
N LEU A 214 -14.43 -17.57 -15.89
CA LEU A 214 -13.74 -18.83 -16.21
C LEU A 214 -13.96 -19.93 -15.19
N PHE A 215 -14.57 -19.63 -14.03
CA PHE A 215 -14.76 -20.58 -12.94
C PHE A 215 -15.39 -21.90 -13.39
N ARG A 216 -16.40 -21.85 -14.26
CA ARG A 216 -17.07 -23.07 -14.76
C ARG A 216 -16.18 -23.96 -15.63
N GLU A 217 -15.27 -23.37 -16.41
CA GLU A 217 -14.34 -24.14 -17.24
C GLU A 217 -13.24 -24.79 -16.39
N ASN A 218 -12.93 -24.20 -15.23
CA ASN A 218 -11.84 -24.61 -14.36
C ASN A 218 -12.30 -25.25 -13.04
N GLU A 219 -13.60 -25.49 -12.86
CA GLU A 219 -14.19 -25.84 -11.56
C GLU A 219 -13.59 -27.13 -10.98
N GLU A 220 -13.44 -28.17 -11.80
CA GLU A 220 -12.86 -29.46 -11.36
C GLU A 220 -11.38 -29.31 -11.00
N PHE A 221 -10.62 -28.53 -11.77
CA PHE A 221 -9.23 -28.24 -11.43
C PHE A 221 -9.11 -27.49 -10.09
N ILE A 222 -9.96 -26.48 -9.88
CA ILE A 222 -9.99 -25.71 -8.64
C ILE A 222 -10.41 -26.61 -7.46
N LYS A 223 -11.37 -27.51 -7.64
CA LYS A 223 -11.75 -28.48 -6.60
C LYS A 223 -10.57 -29.37 -6.20
N ASN A 224 -9.84 -29.90 -7.18
CA ASN A 224 -8.67 -30.73 -6.91
C ASN A 224 -7.56 -29.92 -6.23
N LEU A 225 -7.34 -28.67 -6.66
CA LEU A 225 -6.40 -27.74 -6.02
C LEU A 225 -6.75 -27.50 -4.55
N LEU A 226 -8.05 -27.32 -4.23
CA LEU A 226 -8.50 -27.15 -2.85
C LEU A 226 -8.39 -28.43 -2.00
N ASP A 227 -8.22 -29.60 -2.61
CA ASP A 227 -7.95 -30.84 -1.87
C ASP A 227 -6.46 -30.95 -1.44
N TYR A 228 -5.56 -30.17 -2.07
CA TYR A 228 -4.19 -29.98 -1.59
C TYR A 228 -4.12 -29.07 -0.35
N ALA A 229 -5.02 -28.10 -0.27
CA ALA A 229 -5.05 -27.11 0.79
C ALA A 229 -6.02 -27.50 1.91
N SER A 230 -5.60 -27.36 3.17
CA SER A 230 -6.48 -27.60 4.31
C SER A 230 -7.05 -26.30 4.87
N GLY A 231 -8.37 -26.26 5.04
CA GLY A 231 -9.04 -25.16 5.73
C GLY A 231 -8.61 -25.01 7.20
N PRO A 232 -8.86 -23.83 7.83
CA PRO A 232 -9.66 -22.72 7.32
C PRO A 232 -8.96 -21.91 6.22
N PHE A 233 -9.76 -21.27 5.37
CA PHE A 233 -9.29 -20.49 4.23
C PHE A 233 -9.33 -19.00 4.54
N TYR A 234 -8.21 -18.31 4.34
CA TYR A 234 -8.10 -16.87 4.39
C TYR A 234 -7.97 -16.36 2.97
N ILE A 235 -8.86 -15.48 2.52
CA ILE A 235 -8.76 -14.87 1.20
C ILE A 235 -8.29 -13.42 1.34
N ASP A 236 -7.22 -13.06 0.65
CA ASP A 236 -6.71 -11.71 0.69
C ASP A 236 -7.64 -10.77 -0.09
N GLU A 237 -8.19 -9.81 0.64
CA GLU A 237 -8.95 -8.70 0.11
C GLU A 237 -8.23 -7.37 0.39
N ALA A 238 -7.12 -7.39 1.14
CA ALA A 238 -6.40 -6.19 1.52
C ALA A 238 -5.61 -5.60 0.34
N HIS A 239 -5.18 -6.43 -0.61
CA HIS A 239 -4.29 -6.03 -1.71
C HIS A 239 -4.99 -5.86 -3.07
N HIS A 240 -6.30 -5.58 -3.06
CA HIS A 240 -7.04 -5.11 -4.23
C HIS A 240 -7.29 -3.61 -4.16
N ARG A 241 -6.88 -2.90 -5.21
CA ARG A 241 -7.28 -1.53 -5.52
C ARG A 241 -8.79 -1.49 -5.65
N ASP A 242 -9.41 -0.71 -4.79
CA ASP A 242 -10.83 -0.42 -4.82
C ASP A 242 -11.04 1.10 -4.75
N PHE A 243 -12.27 1.54 -5.04
CA PHE A 243 -12.63 2.96 -4.91
C PHE A 243 -12.81 3.38 -3.44
N ASN A 244 -12.39 2.57 -2.46
CA ASN A 244 -12.65 2.86 -1.06
C ASN A 244 -11.65 3.92 -0.54
N PRO A 245 -12.09 5.16 -0.24
CA PRO A 245 -11.20 6.17 0.33
C PRO A 245 -10.69 5.77 1.73
N TYR A 246 -11.36 4.83 2.42
CA TYR A 246 -10.90 4.30 3.70
C TYR A 246 -9.77 3.29 3.56
N SER A 247 -9.82 2.34 2.63
CA SER A 247 -8.69 1.42 2.39
C SER A 247 -7.49 2.23 1.92
N SER A 248 -7.68 3.13 0.95
CA SER A 248 -6.65 4.02 0.44
C SER A 248 -6.08 4.91 1.54
N GLY A 249 -6.93 5.49 2.39
CA GLY A 249 -6.51 6.34 3.51
C GLY A 249 -5.85 5.59 4.65
N THR A 250 -6.42 4.47 5.12
CA THR A 250 -5.88 3.70 6.25
C THR A 250 -4.67 2.87 5.88
N ILE A 251 -4.58 2.32 4.66
CA ILE A 251 -3.39 1.64 4.16
C ILE A 251 -2.29 2.68 3.94
N THR A 252 -2.57 3.85 3.35
CA THR A 252 -1.56 4.92 3.20
C THR A 252 -1.11 5.49 4.54
N ILE A 253 -2.05 5.75 5.46
CA ILE A 253 -1.72 6.22 6.81
C ILE A 253 -0.92 5.14 7.54
N ARG A 254 -1.29 3.86 7.51
CA ARG A 254 -0.53 2.81 8.21
C ARG A 254 0.81 2.47 7.56
N ARG A 255 0.94 2.58 6.23
CA ARG A 255 2.23 2.51 5.53
C ARG A 255 3.18 3.64 5.96
N ALA A 256 2.65 4.80 6.37
CA ALA A 256 3.43 5.97 6.79
C ALA A 256 3.52 6.18 8.32
N VAL A 257 2.63 5.58 9.10
CA VAL A 257 2.43 5.87 10.54
C VAL A 257 2.66 4.62 11.37
N ASN A 258 3.70 4.67 12.20
CA ASN A 258 4.03 3.62 13.15
C ASN A 258 2.92 3.47 14.22
N LYS A 259 2.43 2.24 14.41
CA LYS A 259 1.34 1.87 15.33
C LYS A 259 1.59 2.29 16.78
N GLU A 260 2.85 2.26 17.24
CA GLU A 260 3.21 2.68 18.60
C GLU A 260 2.89 4.16 18.87
N PHE A 261 2.87 4.98 17.81
CA PHE A 261 2.70 6.42 17.91
C PHE A 261 1.27 6.90 17.65
N VAL A 262 0.35 6.02 17.25
CA VAL A 262 -1.06 6.38 16.93
C VAL A 262 -1.75 7.08 18.09
N PHE A 263 -1.56 6.59 19.31
CA PHE A 263 -2.10 7.24 20.51
C PHE A 263 -1.54 8.66 20.69
N TYR A 264 -0.24 8.86 20.46
CA TYR A 264 0.40 10.17 20.57
C TYR A 264 -0.06 11.13 19.47
N TYR A 265 -0.31 10.66 18.24
CA TYR A 265 -0.86 11.49 17.18
C TYR A 265 -2.29 11.95 17.51
N ILE A 266 -3.14 11.04 18.02
CA ILE A 266 -4.50 11.39 18.46
C ILE A 266 -4.42 12.40 19.61
N LEU A 267 -3.55 12.18 20.59
CA LEU A 267 -3.36 13.05 21.74
C LEU A 267 -2.82 14.43 21.33
N LEU A 268 -1.91 14.49 20.35
CA LEU A 268 -1.41 15.72 19.76
C LEU A 268 -2.53 16.51 19.07
N VAL A 269 -3.32 15.85 18.22
CA VAL A 269 -4.46 16.49 17.53
C VAL A 269 -5.50 16.98 18.54
N ALA A 270 -5.82 16.17 19.56
CA ALA A 270 -6.72 16.55 20.63
C ALA A 270 -6.19 17.74 21.45
N ALA A 271 -4.88 17.76 21.76
CA ALA A 271 -4.24 18.85 22.47
C ALA A 271 -4.25 20.15 21.64
N ILE A 272 -3.97 20.07 20.34
CA ILE A 272 -4.05 21.21 19.40
C ILE A 272 -5.49 21.73 19.34
N ALA A 273 -6.47 20.85 19.17
CA ALA A 273 -7.88 21.23 19.15
C ALA A 273 -8.30 21.90 20.46
N PHE A 274 -7.89 21.34 21.61
CA PHE A 274 -8.15 21.93 22.93
C PHE A 274 -7.52 23.32 23.07
N ILE A 275 -6.26 23.50 22.68
CA ILE A 275 -5.55 24.79 22.76
C ILE A 275 -6.22 25.87 21.89
N ILE A 276 -6.74 25.47 20.73
CA ILE A 276 -7.48 26.36 19.82
C ILE A 276 -8.84 26.71 20.44
N GLU A 277 -9.63 25.73 20.88
CA GLU A 277 -10.96 25.97 21.45
C GLU A 277 -10.93 26.73 22.77
N SER A 278 -9.93 26.47 23.61
CA SER A 278 -9.78 27.13 24.90
C SER A 278 -9.21 28.55 24.78
N GLY A 279 -8.86 29.01 23.56
CA GLY A 279 -8.21 30.30 23.33
C GLY A 279 -6.79 30.40 23.90
N LEU A 280 -6.20 29.29 24.33
CA LEU A 280 -4.83 29.25 24.86
C LEU A 280 -3.79 29.54 23.78
N TRP A 281 -4.13 29.29 22.51
CA TRP A 281 -3.29 29.60 21.35
C TRP A 281 -2.82 31.06 21.31
N LEU A 282 -3.68 32.01 21.71
CA LEU A 282 -3.34 33.44 21.78
C LEU A 282 -2.21 33.70 22.78
N ARG A 283 -2.25 33.05 23.95
CA ARG A 283 -1.21 33.19 25.00
C ARG A 283 0.10 32.52 24.60
N VAL A 284 0.04 31.42 23.85
CA VAL A 284 1.22 30.73 23.32
C VAL A 284 1.90 31.58 22.25
N LEU A 285 1.14 32.19 21.34
CA LEU A 285 1.62 33.13 20.33
C LEU A 285 2.33 34.34 20.95
N GLU A 286 1.72 34.96 21.98
CA GLU A 286 2.34 36.07 22.70
C GLU A 286 3.71 35.68 23.30
N LYS A 287 3.80 34.49 23.90
CA LYS A 287 5.06 33.97 24.47
C LYS A 287 6.11 33.70 23.39
N ILE A 288 5.73 33.10 22.27
CA ILE A 288 6.64 32.84 21.14
C ILE A 288 7.14 34.16 20.55
N PHE A 289 6.25 35.15 20.37
CA PHE A 289 6.63 36.48 19.89
C PHE A 289 7.58 37.19 20.86
N SER A 290 7.36 37.03 22.17
CA SER A 290 8.25 37.58 23.20
C SER A 290 9.64 36.90 23.20
N LEU A 291 9.72 35.60 22.90
CA LEU A 291 10.98 34.86 22.76
C LEU A 291 11.72 35.20 21.46
N LEU A 292 10.99 35.40 20.36
CA LEU A 292 11.54 35.91 19.10
C LEU A 292 12.09 37.34 19.26
N LEU A 293 11.42 38.19 20.03
CA LEU A 293 11.91 39.53 20.38
C LEU A 293 13.15 39.52 21.27
N ILE A 294 13.37 38.47 22.07
CA ILE A 294 14.62 38.30 22.84
C ILE A 294 15.80 37.99 21.90
N PHE A 295 15.59 37.26 20.81
CA PHE A 295 16.58 37.06 19.75
C PHE A 295 16.77 38.31 18.87
N ALA A 296 15.79 39.19 18.80
CA ALA A 296 15.84 40.46 18.06
C ALA A 296 16.21 41.67 18.93
N ARG A 297 16.81 41.47 20.11
CA ARG A 297 17.48 42.57 20.83
C ARG A 297 18.77 42.89 20.08
N GLU A 298 18.72 43.84 19.16
CA GLU A 298 19.89 44.63 18.76
C GLU A 298 20.56 45.14 20.04
N GLU A 299 21.80 44.71 20.28
CA GLU A 299 22.71 45.43 21.18
C GLU A 299 22.81 46.85 20.64
N LYS A 300 22.19 47.80 21.34
CA LYS A 300 22.42 49.21 21.05
C LYS A 300 23.86 49.53 21.44
N GLU A 301 24.79 49.39 20.49
CA GLU A 301 26.15 49.89 20.65
C GLU A 301 26.09 51.38 21.03
N SER A 302 26.90 51.77 22.01
CA SER A 302 26.91 53.15 22.47
C SER A 302 27.45 54.04 21.34
N LEU A 303 26.87 55.23 21.19
CA LEU A 303 27.25 56.15 20.10
C LEU A 303 28.75 56.50 20.13
N GLU A 304 29.39 56.39 21.29
CA GLU A 304 30.83 56.58 21.49
C GLU A 304 31.67 55.44 20.93
N GLU A 305 31.19 54.19 20.98
CA GLU A 305 31.89 53.04 20.38
C GLU A 305 31.87 53.11 18.85
N ILE A 306 30.74 53.54 18.27
CA ILE A 306 30.59 53.76 16.83
C ILE A 306 31.52 54.87 16.34
N ILE A 307 31.63 55.98 17.09
CA ILE A 307 32.58 57.06 16.74
C ILE A 307 34.03 56.55 16.80
N LYS A 308 34.35 55.71 17.78
CA LYS A 308 35.71 55.19 18.00
C LYS A 308 36.13 54.18 16.92
N SER A 309 35.20 53.39 16.39
CA SER A 309 35.50 52.48 15.27
C SER A 309 35.77 53.26 13.98
N LEU A 310 34.95 54.27 13.68
CA LEU A 310 35.08 55.08 12.48
C LEU A 310 36.35 55.96 12.49
N GLU A 311 36.77 56.41 13.66
CA GLU A 311 38.06 57.10 13.84
C GLU A 311 39.25 56.17 13.52
N LYS A 312 39.13 54.89 13.90
CA LYS A 312 40.14 53.87 13.60
C LYS A 312 40.24 53.57 12.09
N ASP A 313 39.13 53.75 11.37
CA ASP A 313 39.06 53.65 9.91
C ASP A 313 39.49 54.94 9.17
N GLY A 314 40.03 55.93 9.91
CA GLY A 314 40.66 57.12 9.36
C GLY A 314 39.73 58.32 9.16
N LEU A 315 38.50 58.28 9.69
CA LEU A 315 37.57 59.41 9.64
C LEU A 315 37.83 60.40 10.80
N ASN A 316 37.78 61.69 10.50
CA ASN A 316 38.03 62.73 11.49
C ASN A 316 36.88 62.81 12.51
N ARG A 317 37.22 62.56 13.78
CA ARG A 317 36.30 62.56 14.92
C ARG A 317 35.51 63.86 15.08
N GLU A 318 36.10 65.01 14.81
CA GLU A 318 35.40 66.30 14.90
C GLU A 318 34.30 66.42 13.86
N LEU A 319 34.52 65.89 12.65
CA LEU A 319 33.53 65.88 11.58
C LEU A 319 32.34 64.96 11.92
N LEU A 320 32.64 63.77 12.49
CA LEU A 320 31.62 62.81 12.92
C LEU A 320 30.73 63.39 14.04
N ILE A 321 31.34 64.00 15.06
CA ILE A 321 30.60 64.65 16.15
C ILE A 321 29.75 65.81 15.61
N LYS A 322 30.28 66.58 14.65
CA LYS A 322 29.55 67.69 14.03
C LYS A 322 28.33 67.21 13.24
N ILE A 323 28.48 66.15 12.44
CA ILE A 323 27.37 65.52 11.69
C ILE A 323 26.31 64.98 12.66
N ILE A 324 26.73 64.30 13.73
CA ILE A 324 25.81 63.77 14.75
C ILE A 324 25.04 64.90 15.46
N ASN A 325 25.72 66.00 15.79
CA ASN A 325 25.08 67.17 16.40
C ASN A 325 24.15 67.91 15.43
N GLU A 326 24.49 68.00 14.14
CA GLU A 326 23.61 68.57 13.11
C GLU A 326 22.37 67.70 12.86
N ILE A 327 22.51 66.37 12.91
CA ILE A 327 21.38 65.43 12.84
C ILE A 327 20.48 65.55 14.08
N LYS A 328 21.06 65.68 15.29
CA LYS A 328 20.29 65.89 16.53
C LYS A 328 19.58 67.24 16.58
N ASN A 329 20.21 68.28 16.06
CA ASN A 329 19.69 69.65 16.11
C ASN A 329 18.89 70.05 14.86
N GLY A 330 18.80 69.15 13.85
CA GLY A 330 17.89 69.26 12.72
C GLY A 330 18.19 70.39 11.72
N SER A 331 19.45 70.79 11.52
CA SER A 331 19.78 71.82 10.52
C SER A 331 20.07 71.21 9.14
N LYS A 332 19.15 71.39 8.19
CA LYS A 332 19.32 71.06 6.77
C LYS A 332 20.39 71.93 6.11
N LEU A 333 21.38 71.32 5.44
CA LEU A 333 22.13 71.97 4.36
C LEU A 333 21.51 71.59 3.01
N GLY A 334 20.96 72.59 2.32
CA GLY A 334 20.38 72.42 1.00
C GLY A 334 19.80 73.72 0.42
N GLY A 335 20.68 74.59 -0.06
CA GLY A 335 20.48 75.34 -1.31
C GLY A 335 19.55 76.56 -1.31
N SER A 336 20.13 77.76 -1.24
CA SER A 336 19.69 78.88 -2.08
C SER A 336 20.88 79.77 -2.41
N HIS A 337 21.40 79.65 -3.62
CA HIS A 337 21.86 80.78 -4.42
C HIS A 337 21.38 80.51 -5.85
N GLY A 338 20.43 81.32 -6.30
CA GLY A 338 19.99 81.37 -7.69
C GLY A 338 20.70 82.48 -8.45
N ARG A 339 21.08 82.20 -9.69
CA ARG A 339 20.85 83.01 -10.90
C ARG A 339 21.53 82.35 -12.09
#